data_AF-A0A7W8XXQ6-F1
#
_entry.id   AF-A0A7W8XXQ6-F1
#
_cell.length_a   1.000
_cell.length_b   1.000
_cell.length_c   1.000
_cell.angle_alpha   90.00
_cell.angle_beta   90.00
_cell.angle_gamma   90.00
#
_symmetry.space_group_name_H-M   'P 1'
#
loop_
_entity.id
_entity.type
_entity.pdbx_description
1 polymer ?
#
loop_
_entity_poly.entity_id
_entity_poly.type
_entity_poly.pdbx_seq_one_letter_code
_entity_poly.pdbx_strand_id
1 'polypeptide(L)'
;MRAQQLVFAAIERDLKTADLPPLGWYDVLLELSRAEDGKLRPYEIEQRTLLAQHNLSRLLDRMERANLVQREVFIDDGRGRWVIVTDAGRAIQARMWTVYASALQRHVGDKLDDARADQLADLLAALSRNPDAPR
;
A
#
# COMPACT_ATOMS: atom_id res chain seq x y z
N MET A 1 6.67 -2.70 -15.03
CA MET A 1 6.33 -2.71 -16.48
C MET A 1 5.68 -1.39 -16.90
N ARG A 2 5.72 -0.97 -18.18
CA ARG A 2 5.10 0.29 -18.64
C ARG A 2 3.60 0.38 -18.33
N ALA A 3 2.86 -0.72 -18.47
CA ALA A 3 1.44 -0.78 -18.14
C ALA A 3 1.17 -0.41 -16.67
N GLN A 4 1.93 -0.99 -15.74
CA GLN A 4 1.85 -0.69 -14.31
C GLN A 4 2.11 0.79 -14.02
N GLN A 5 3.15 1.39 -14.63
CA GLN A 5 3.47 2.81 -14.45
C GLN A 5 2.32 3.72 -14.90
N LEU A 6 1.70 3.42 -16.04
CA LEU A 6 0.56 4.19 -16.57
C LEU A 6 -0.68 4.09 -15.66
N VAL A 7 -0.97 2.89 -15.16
CA VAL A 7 -2.10 2.66 -14.25
C VAL A 7 -1.87 3.38 -12.92
N PHE A 8 -0.69 3.25 -12.31
CA PHE A 8 -0.38 3.94 -11.06
C PHE A 8 -0.41 5.45 -11.21
N ALA A 9 0.13 6.01 -12.30
CA ALA A 9 0.03 7.44 -12.57
C ALA A 9 -1.41 7.92 -12.74
N ALA A 10 -2.31 7.09 -13.28
CA ALA A 10 -3.72 7.41 -13.38
C ALA A 10 -4.42 7.38 -12.01
N ILE A 11 -4.16 6.36 -11.21
CA ILE A 11 -4.68 6.24 -9.84
C ILE A 11 -4.19 7.41 -8.97
N GLU A 12 -2.92 7.79 -9.07
CA GLU A 12 -2.39 8.96 -8.34
C GLU A 12 -3.09 10.26 -8.72
N ARG A 13 -3.43 10.45 -10.00
CA ARG A 13 -4.23 11.60 -10.43
C ARG A 13 -5.63 11.55 -9.81
N ASP A 14 -6.29 10.41 -9.84
CA ASP A 14 -7.65 10.25 -9.30
C ASP A 14 -7.68 10.51 -7.78
N LEU A 15 -6.70 9.98 -7.02
CA LEU A 15 -6.54 10.27 -5.60
C LEU A 15 -6.30 11.76 -5.34
N LYS A 16 -5.42 12.40 -6.12
CA LYS A 16 -5.14 13.83 -5.99
C LYS A 16 -6.39 14.68 -6.27
N THR A 17 -7.18 14.34 -7.29
CA THR A 17 -8.43 15.04 -7.61
C THR A 17 -9.47 14.92 -6.48
N ALA A 18 -9.45 13.82 -5.74
CA ALA A 18 -10.30 13.59 -4.57
C ALA A 18 -9.74 14.22 -3.27
N ASP A 19 -8.67 15.00 -3.34
CA ASP A 19 -7.96 15.57 -2.20
C ASP A 19 -7.51 14.51 -1.17
N LEU A 20 -7.04 13.37 -1.68
CA LEU A 20 -6.56 12.26 -0.89
C LEU A 20 -5.02 12.15 -0.91
N PRO A 21 -4.42 11.50 0.10
CA PRO A 21 -2.99 11.28 0.14
C PRO A 21 -2.43 10.54 -1.09
N PRO A 22 -1.12 10.63 -1.34
CA PRO A 22 -0.46 9.86 -2.40
C PRO A 22 -0.62 8.35 -2.22
N LEU A 23 -0.56 7.59 -3.32
CA LEU A 23 -0.78 6.15 -3.31
C LEU A 23 0.18 5.38 -2.37
N GLY A 24 1.43 5.86 -2.20
CA GLY A 24 2.36 5.26 -1.24
C GLY A 24 1.89 5.30 0.22
N TRP A 25 1.00 6.23 0.59
CA TRP A 25 0.41 6.26 1.93
C TRP A 25 -0.60 5.13 2.10
N TYR A 26 -1.41 4.87 1.07
CA TYR A 26 -2.37 3.77 1.06
C TYR A 26 -1.67 2.43 1.23
N ASP A 27 -0.56 2.21 0.52
CA ASP A 27 0.20 0.95 0.58
C ASP A 27 0.72 0.67 2.01
N VAL A 28 1.28 1.68 2.68
CA VAL A 28 1.70 1.57 4.09
C VAL A 28 0.52 1.32 5.03
N LEU A 29 -0.57 2.09 4.88
CA LEU A 29 -1.75 1.94 5.75
C LEU A 29 -2.44 0.60 5.55
N LEU A 30 -2.46 0.08 4.33
CA LEU A 30 -3.02 -1.24 4.01
C LEU A 30 -2.24 -2.33 4.76
N GLU A 31 -0.91 -2.31 4.67
CA GLU A 31 -0.09 -3.33 5.32
C GLU A 31 -0.13 -3.22 6.85
N LEU A 32 -0.16 -2.01 7.41
CA LEU A 32 -0.42 -1.82 8.84
C LEU A 32 -1.81 -2.32 9.23
N SER A 33 -2.84 -2.06 8.44
CA SER A 33 -4.22 -2.48 8.75
C SER A 33 -4.41 -4.00 8.76
N ARG A 34 -3.59 -4.72 7.97
CA ARG A 34 -3.55 -6.19 7.88
C ARG A 34 -2.69 -6.84 8.95
N ALA A 35 -1.76 -6.09 9.55
CA ALA A 35 -0.90 -6.60 10.59
C ALA A 35 -1.68 -6.83 11.90
N GLU A 36 -1.24 -7.83 12.66
CA GLU A 36 -1.71 -8.04 14.03
C GLU A 36 -1.49 -6.75 14.85
N ASP A 37 -2.48 -6.38 15.66
CA ASP A 37 -2.53 -5.13 16.43
C ASP A 37 -2.37 -3.83 15.62
N GLY A 38 -2.39 -3.87 14.29
CA GLY A 38 -2.20 -2.68 13.47
C GLY A 38 -0.79 -2.10 13.49
N LYS A 39 0.23 -2.90 13.84
CA LYS A 39 1.61 -2.42 14.02
C LYS A 39 2.63 -3.24 13.26
N LEU A 40 3.66 -2.56 12.74
CA LEU A 40 4.80 -3.18 12.05
C LEU A 40 6.09 -2.43 12.40
N ARG A 41 7.23 -3.13 12.31
CA ARG A 41 8.55 -2.51 12.29
C ARG A 41 8.80 -1.90 10.90
N PRO A 42 9.58 -0.80 10.79
CA PRO A 42 9.86 -0.17 9.50
C PRO A 42 10.38 -1.12 8.41
N TYR A 43 11.28 -2.05 8.75
CA TYR A 43 11.78 -3.02 7.77
C TYR A 43 10.69 -3.99 7.29
N GLU A 44 9.70 -4.32 8.13
CA GLU A 44 8.57 -5.17 7.75
C GLU A 44 7.64 -4.41 6.81
N ILE A 45 7.45 -3.10 7.01
CA ILE A 45 6.71 -2.25 6.08
C ILE A 45 7.43 -2.26 4.72
N GLU A 46 8.73 -2.00 4.70
CA GLU A 46 9.54 -2.05 3.47
C GLU A 46 9.43 -3.38 2.71
N GLN A 47 9.39 -4.51 3.43
CA GLN A 47 9.27 -5.84 2.83
C GLN A 47 7.85 -6.16 2.32
N ARG A 48 6.81 -5.60 2.96
CA ARG A 48 5.41 -5.92 2.66
C ARG A 48 4.78 -4.96 1.66
N THR A 49 5.24 -3.72 1.60
CA THR A 49 4.72 -2.72 0.64
C THR A 49 5.03 -3.12 -0.80
N LEU A 50 4.03 -3.01 -1.67
CA LEU A 50 4.18 -3.29 -3.10
C LEU A 50 4.94 -2.17 -3.84
N LEU A 51 4.83 -0.94 -3.34
CA LEU A 51 5.50 0.22 -3.90
C LEU A 51 6.83 0.42 -3.18
N ALA A 52 7.92 0.46 -3.96
CA ALA A 52 9.25 0.71 -3.41
C ALA A 52 9.29 2.04 -2.65
N GLN A 53 9.49 1.97 -1.34
CA GLN A 53 9.57 3.14 -0.46
C GLN A 53 11.01 3.57 -0.26
N HIS A 54 11.66 4.15 -1.28
CA HIS A 54 13.07 4.59 -1.21
C HIS A 54 13.38 5.57 -0.07
N ASN A 55 12.36 6.16 0.56
CA ASN A 55 12.49 7.09 1.67
C ASN A 55 11.45 6.80 2.77
N LEU A 56 11.28 5.54 3.16
CA LEU A 56 10.23 5.12 4.12
C LEU A 56 10.25 5.98 5.39
N SER A 57 11.41 6.25 5.99
CA SER A 57 11.48 7.10 7.19
C SER A 57 10.83 8.48 6.99
N ARG A 58 11.11 9.16 5.86
CA ARG A 58 10.51 10.48 5.58
C ARG A 58 9.03 10.38 5.26
N LEU A 59 8.60 9.27 4.66
CA LEU A 59 7.18 8.98 4.46
C LEU A 59 6.48 8.84 5.81
N LEU A 60 7.00 8.00 6.70
CA LEU A 60 6.47 7.79 8.05
C LEU A 60 6.45 9.09 8.86
N ASP A 61 7.49 9.93 8.77
CA ASP A 61 7.50 11.23 9.43
C ASP A 61 6.34 12.13 8.95
N ARG A 62 5.97 12.09 7.66
CA ARG A 62 4.82 12.86 7.15
C ARG A 62 3.49 12.26 7.59
N MET A 63 3.38 10.93 7.60
CA MET A 63 2.18 10.24 8.04
C MET A 63 1.92 10.45 9.54
N GLU A 64 2.98 10.48 10.35
CA GLU A 64 2.90 10.79 11.79
C GLU A 64 2.49 12.24 12.03
N ARG A 65 3.08 13.20 11.30
CA ARG A 65 2.62 14.61 11.35
C ARG A 65 1.15 14.78 10.93
N ALA A 66 0.66 13.92 10.05
CA ALA A 66 -0.73 13.88 9.63
C ALA A 66 -1.64 13.05 10.57
N ASN A 67 -1.11 12.59 11.71
CA ASN A 67 -1.80 11.76 12.70
C ASN A 67 -2.36 10.44 12.14
N LEU A 68 -1.77 9.89 11.08
CA LEU A 68 -2.23 8.64 10.46
C LEU A 68 -1.53 7.41 11.04
N VAL A 69 -0.33 7.62 11.57
CA VAL A 69 0.45 6.62 12.27
C VAL A 69 1.07 7.23 13.52
N GLN A 70 1.45 6.38 14.47
CA GLN A 70 2.23 6.75 15.65
C GLN A 70 3.49 5.88 15.71
N ARG A 71 4.60 6.42 16.22
CA ARG A 71 5.80 5.64 16.52
C ARG A 71 6.01 5.45 18.02
N GLU A 72 6.19 4.20 18.43
CA GLU A 72 6.45 3.84 19.82
C GLU A 72 7.78 3.10 19.97
N VAL A 73 8.51 3.36 21.05
CA VAL A 73 9.79 2.70 21.33
C VAL A 73 9.52 1.30 21.91
N PHE A 74 10.22 0.30 21.39
CA PHE A 74 10.17 -1.05 21.93
C PHE A 74 11.06 -1.15 23.18
N ILE A 75 10.46 -1.56 24.32
CA ILE A 75 11.11 -1.57 25.65
C ILE A 75 12.30 -2.53 25.71
N ASP A 76 12.30 -3.61 24.92
CA ASP A 76 13.25 -4.72 25.08
C ASP A 76 14.59 -4.53 24.34
N ASP A 77 14.65 -3.67 23.31
CA ASP A 77 15.90 -3.45 22.54
C ASP A 77 16.34 -1.97 22.45
N GLY A 78 15.51 -1.02 22.92
CA GLY A 78 15.76 0.42 22.95
C GLY A 78 16.08 1.08 21.58
N ARG A 79 16.15 0.30 20.50
CA ARG A 79 16.63 0.69 19.18
C ARG A 79 15.56 0.53 18.11
N GLY A 80 14.57 -0.34 18.33
CA GLY A 80 13.42 -0.59 17.49
C GLY A 80 12.26 0.37 17.79
N ARG A 81 11.57 0.79 16.73
CA ARG A 81 10.32 1.56 16.83
C ARG A 81 9.20 0.78 16.15
N TRP A 82 8.07 0.64 16.82
CA TRP A 82 6.82 0.26 16.20
C TRP A 82 6.28 1.43 15.40
N VAL A 83 5.70 1.13 14.25
CA VAL A 83 4.78 2.03 13.54
C VAL A 83 3.40 1.45 13.71
N ILE A 84 2.49 2.23 14.26
CA ILE A 84 1.13 1.81 14.61
C ILE A 84 0.15 2.67 13.82
N VAL A 85 -0.82 2.05 13.16
CA VAL A 85 -1.89 2.81 12.49
C VAL A 85 -2.85 3.39 13.51
N THR A 86 -3.20 4.67 13.34
CA THR A 86 -4.22 5.34 14.18
C THR A 86 -5.62 5.12 13.61
N ASP A 87 -6.65 5.48 14.37
CA ASP A 87 -8.03 5.48 13.85
C ASP A 87 -8.20 6.43 12.65
N ALA A 88 -7.53 7.58 12.66
CA ALA A 88 -7.50 8.50 11.52
C ALA A 88 -6.80 7.87 10.30
N GLY A 89 -5.73 7.09 10.54
CA GLY A 89 -5.06 6.27 9.53
C GLY A 89 -5.99 5.23 8.90
N ARG A 90 -6.79 4.53 9.70
CA ARG A 90 -7.78 3.56 9.20
C ARG A 90 -8.89 4.26 8.41
N ALA A 91 -9.39 5.38 8.91
CA ALA A 91 -10.43 6.15 8.25
C ALA A 91 -9.96 6.71 6.89
N ILE A 92 -8.74 7.23 6.80
CA ILE A 92 -8.20 7.72 5.52
C ILE A 92 -7.95 6.56 4.56
N GLN A 93 -7.45 5.42 5.03
CA GLN A 93 -7.25 4.22 4.20
C GLN A 93 -8.57 3.75 3.59
N ALA A 94 -9.66 3.72 4.37
CA ALA A 94 -10.98 3.35 3.87
C ALA A 94 -11.52 4.34 2.83
N ARG A 95 -11.31 5.65 3.03
CA ARG A 95 -11.66 6.69 2.03
C ARG A 95 -10.86 6.53 0.75
N MET A 96 -9.56 6.25 0.87
CA MET A 96 -8.67 5.98 -0.26
C MET A 96 -9.10 4.74 -1.04
N TRP A 97 -9.51 3.67 -0.35
CA TRP A 97 -9.99 2.45 -1.00
C TRP A 97 -11.15 2.71 -1.95
N THR A 98 -12.13 3.54 -1.57
CA THR A 98 -13.28 3.86 -2.44
C THR A 98 -12.83 4.47 -3.78
N VAL A 99 -11.87 5.40 -3.75
CA VAL A 99 -11.33 6.04 -4.96
C VAL A 99 -10.41 5.07 -5.71
N TYR A 100 -9.56 4.35 -5.00
CA TYR A 100 -8.62 3.38 -5.56
C TYR A 100 -9.34 2.25 -6.30
N ALA A 101 -10.37 1.65 -5.71
CA ALA A 101 -11.15 0.57 -6.31
C ALA A 101 -11.88 1.04 -7.59
N SER A 102 -12.48 2.24 -7.55
CA SER A 102 -13.10 2.84 -8.73
C SER A 102 -12.09 3.13 -9.85
N ALA A 103 -10.91 3.63 -9.49
CA ALA A 103 -9.83 3.89 -10.43
C ALA A 103 -9.29 2.59 -11.03
N LEU A 104 -9.13 1.54 -10.22
CA LEU A 104 -8.70 0.21 -10.68
C LEU A 104 -9.70 -0.39 -11.67
N GLN A 105 -10.99 -0.31 -11.35
CA GLN A 105 -12.05 -0.74 -12.27
C GLN A 105 -11.96 0.02 -13.60
N ARG A 106 -11.89 1.36 -13.56
CA ARG A 106 -11.84 2.19 -14.77
C ARG A 106 -10.59 1.96 -15.63
N HIS A 107 -9.43 1.85 -15.01
CA HIS A 107 -8.15 1.85 -15.73
C HIS A 107 -7.68 0.44 -16.10
N VAL A 108 -8.22 -0.60 -15.47
CA VAL A 108 -7.90 -2.02 -15.71
C VAL A 108 -9.15 -2.84 -16.01
N GLY A 109 -10.10 -2.90 -15.08
CA GLY A 109 -11.31 -3.75 -15.18
C GLY A 109 -12.11 -3.53 -16.46
N ASP A 110 -12.51 -2.30 -16.74
CA ASP A 110 -13.34 -1.93 -17.90
C ASP A 110 -12.65 -2.15 -19.25
N LYS A 111 -11.36 -2.50 -19.27
CA LYS A 111 -10.57 -2.77 -20.48
C LYS A 111 -10.45 -4.26 -20.80
N LEU A 112 -10.92 -5.12 -19.90
CA LEU A 112 -10.81 -6.56 -19.99
C LEU A 112 -12.21 -7.18 -19.91
N ASP A 113 -12.50 -8.12 -20.79
CA ASP A 113 -13.61 -9.04 -20.56
C ASP A 113 -13.17 -10.14 -19.57
N ASP A 114 -14.13 -10.91 -19.06
CA ASP A 114 -13.88 -11.94 -18.05
C ASP A 114 -12.80 -12.95 -18.50
N ALA A 115 -12.86 -13.39 -19.76
CA ALA A 115 -11.89 -14.34 -20.31
C ALA A 115 -10.45 -13.79 -20.33
N ARG A 116 -10.28 -12.51 -20.71
CA ARG A 116 -8.96 -11.86 -20.67
C ARG A 116 -8.50 -11.55 -19.25
N ALA A 117 -9.43 -11.24 -18.35
CA ALA A 117 -9.12 -11.03 -16.94
C ALA A 117 -8.59 -12.30 -16.29
N ASP A 118 -9.24 -13.45 -16.53
CA ASP A 118 -8.79 -14.76 -16.06
C ASP A 118 -7.40 -15.12 -16.63
N GLN A 119 -7.21 -14.94 -17.94
CA GLN A 119 -5.91 -15.18 -18.57
C GLN A 119 -4.80 -14.29 -17.98
N LEU A 120 -5.10 -13.01 -17.74
CA LEU A 120 -4.14 -12.09 -17.14
C LEU A 120 -3.80 -12.50 -15.71
N ALA A 121 -4.81 -12.90 -14.92
CA ALA A 121 -4.61 -13.37 -13.55
C ALA A 121 -3.68 -14.60 -13.50
N ASP A 122 -3.87 -15.57 -14.39
CA ASP A 122 -3.02 -16.76 -14.49
C ASP A 122 -1.57 -16.40 -14.85
N LEU A 123 -1.38 -15.50 -15.81
CA LEU A 123 -0.05 -15.03 -16.21
C LEU A 123 0.66 -14.28 -15.07
N LEU A 124 -0.04 -13.39 -14.37
CA LEU A 124 0.50 -12.67 -13.23
C LEU A 124 0.84 -13.63 -12.07
N ALA A 125 -0.05 -14.60 -11.77
CA ALA A 125 0.21 -15.62 -10.76
C ALA A 125 1.46 -16.44 -11.09
N ALA A 126 1.67 -16.79 -12.36
CA ALA A 126 2.89 -17.46 -12.80
C ALA A 126 4.16 -16.62 -12.56
N LEU A 127 4.09 -15.30 -12.79
CA LEU A 127 5.21 -14.38 -12.57
C LEU A 127 5.48 -14.06 -11.09
N SER A 128 4.44 -14.08 -10.25
CA SER A 128 4.53 -13.77 -8.82
C SER A 128 4.97 -14.95 -7.96
N ARG A 129 5.00 -16.19 -8.50
CA ARG A 129 5.58 -17.34 -7.81
C ARG A 129 7.08 -17.12 -7.62
N ASN A 130 7.50 -16.87 -6.38
CA ASN A 130 8.92 -16.81 -6.03
C ASN A 130 9.49 -18.23 -6.06
N PRO A 131 10.42 -18.58 -6.99
CA PRO A 131 11.01 -19.91 -7.03
C PRO A 131 11.87 -20.24 -5.80
N ASP A 132 12.26 -19.23 -5.01
CA ASP A 132 13.17 -19.37 -3.86
C ASP A 132 12.48 -19.31 -2.49
N ALA A 133 11.14 -19.31 -2.42
CA ALA A 133 10.42 -19.34 -1.15
C ALA A 133 10.47 -20.75 -0.51
N PRO A 134 10.91 -20.90 0.76
CA PRO A 134 10.86 -22.19 1.44
C PRO A 134 9.41 -22.66 1.58
N ARG A 135 9.19 -23.96 1.34
CA ARG A 135 7.90 -24.65 1.47
C ARG A 135 7.37 -24.63 2.90
#